data_AF-A0A385H8X1-F1
#
_entry.id   AF-A0A385H8X1-F1
#
_cell.length_a   1.000
_cell.length_b   1.000
_cell.length_c   1.000
_cell.angle_alpha   90.00
_cell.angle_beta   90.00
_cell.angle_gamma   90.00
#
_symmetry.space_group_name_H-M   'P 1'
#
loop_
_entity.id
_entity.type
_entity.pdbx_description
1 polymer ?
#
loop_
_entity_poly.entity_id
_entity_poly.type
_entity_poly.pdbx_seq_one_letter_code
_entity_poly.pdbx_strand_id
1 'polypeptide(L)'
;MHLSSIQLACAALVAVALGAAAPPSSSHHVARRSFFTLECKGVYDAAIFARLDRICDDCYNLFREPQLYNLCRKDCFTTDYFKGCVEVLQETDQLEQFKEYIRILHGAVPPAGN
;
A
#
# COMPACT_ATOMS: atom_id res chain seq x y z
N MET A 1 48.95 -14.37 30.88
CA MET A 1 48.85 -13.90 29.48
C MET A 1 47.53 -14.27 28.78
N HIS A 2 46.64 -15.10 29.35
CA HIS A 2 45.45 -15.61 28.62
C HIS A 2 44.10 -14.93 28.97
N LEU A 3 44.04 -14.08 30.00
CA LEU A 3 42.80 -13.41 30.42
C LEU A 3 42.58 -12.04 29.75
N SER A 4 43.65 -11.45 29.19
CA SER A 4 43.62 -10.14 28.54
C SER A 4 43.16 -10.22 27.07
N SER A 5 43.33 -11.38 26.42
CA SER A 5 42.90 -11.62 25.04
C SER A 5 41.40 -11.88 24.90
N ILE A 6 40.73 -12.40 25.94
CA ILE A 6 39.27 -12.64 25.91
C ILE A 6 38.48 -11.33 26.03
N GLN A 7 39.01 -10.36 26.79
CA GLN A 7 38.40 -9.04 26.95
C GLN A 7 38.43 -8.21 25.65
N LEU A 8 39.53 -8.27 24.87
CA LEU A 8 39.62 -7.57 23.59
C LEU A 8 38.72 -8.19 22.50
N ALA A 9 38.48 -9.50 22.54
CA ALA A 9 37.62 -10.18 21.57
C ALA A 9 36.13 -9.80 21.75
N CYS A 10 35.67 -9.61 22.99
CA CYS A 10 34.28 -9.22 23.25
C CYS A 10 33.99 -7.77 22.86
N ALA A 11 34.96 -6.86 22.99
CA ALA A 11 34.77 -5.45 22.64
C ALA A 11 34.60 -5.22 21.13
N ALA A 12 35.16 -6.09 20.28
CA ALA A 12 35.05 -5.97 18.83
C ALA A 12 33.69 -6.41 18.26
N LEU A 13 32.95 -7.28 18.97
CA LEU A 13 31.65 -7.78 18.50
C LEU A 13 30.48 -6.82 18.73
N VAL A 14 30.63 -5.82 19.61
CA VAL A 14 29.54 -4.89 19.97
C VAL A 14 29.44 -3.70 18.99
N ALA A 15 30.48 -3.44 18.19
CA ALA A 15 30.55 -2.23 17.37
C ALA A 15 29.87 -2.31 15.98
N VAL A 16 29.37 -3.48 15.56
CA VAL A 16 28.81 -3.65 14.19
C VAL A 16 27.26 -3.55 14.14
N ALA A 17 26.59 -3.39 15.28
CA ALA A 17 25.12 -3.41 15.34
C ALA A 17 24.42 -2.05 15.32
N LEU A 18 25.13 -0.93 15.06
CA LEU A 18 24.52 0.40 14.94
C LEU A 18 24.77 1.00 13.56
N GLY A 19 23.89 0.71 12.60
CA GLY A 19 24.01 1.34 11.30
C GLY A 19 23.00 0.90 10.25
N ALA A 20 21.70 1.08 10.51
CA ALA A 20 20.67 1.50 9.54
C ALA A 20 19.26 1.19 10.09
N ALA A 21 18.84 1.85 11.16
CA ALA A 21 17.42 2.03 11.39
C ALA A 21 16.94 3.10 10.40
N ALA A 22 16.50 2.68 9.20
CA ALA A 22 15.86 3.59 8.25
C ALA A 22 14.61 4.21 8.92
N PRO A 23 14.39 5.52 8.83
CA PRO A 23 13.20 6.14 9.40
C PRO A 23 11.94 5.61 8.66
N PRO A 24 10.90 5.12 9.37
CA PRO A 24 9.71 4.51 8.76
C PRO A 24 8.73 5.51 8.11
N SER A 25 9.14 6.73 7.76
CA SER A 25 8.21 7.84 7.53
C SER A 25 8.00 8.25 6.06
N SER A 26 8.75 7.77 5.07
CA SER A 26 8.59 8.25 3.69
C SER A 26 7.38 7.66 2.95
N SER A 27 7.08 6.38 3.13
CA SER A 27 6.04 5.68 2.36
C SER A 27 4.63 6.21 2.62
N HIS A 28 4.34 6.61 3.87
CA HIS A 28 3.03 7.16 4.24
C HIS A 28 2.75 8.52 3.57
N HIS A 29 3.78 9.36 3.41
CA HIS A 29 3.62 10.66 2.73
C HIS A 29 3.35 10.48 1.23
N VAL A 30 4.01 9.50 0.60
CA VAL A 30 3.80 9.19 -0.83
C VAL A 30 2.37 8.68 -1.05
N ALA A 31 1.89 7.76 -0.22
CA ALA A 31 0.52 7.25 -0.31
C ALA A 31 -0.52 8.37 -0.14
N ARG A 32 -0.33 9.25 0.85
CA ARG A 32 -1.22 10.39 1.08
C ARG A 32 -1.24 11.38 -0.07
N ARG A 33 -0.09 11.66 -0.70
CA ARG A 33 -0.05 12.49 -1.92
C ARG A 33 -0.78 11.84 -3.08
N SER A 34 -0.59 10.53 -3.26
CA SER A 34 -1.25 9.77 -4.31
C SER A 34 -2.77 9.80 -4.14
N PHE A 35 -3.28 9.69 -2.92
CA PHE A 35 -4.72 9.79 -2.62
C PHE A 35 -5.34 11.07 -3.22
N PHE A 36 -4.72 12.24 -2.98
CA PHE A 36 -5.22 13.50 -3.53
C PHE A 36 -5.04 13.61 -5.06
N THR A 37 -3.97 13.02 -5.60
CA THR A 37 -3.68 13.05 -7.04
C THR A 37 -4.67 12.20 -7.84
N LEU A 38 -5.16 11.12 -7.23
CA LEU A 38 -6.17 10.22 -7.81
C LEU A 38 -7.61 10.74 -7.63
N GLU A 39 -7.77 11.98 -7.17
CA GLU A 39 -9.06 12.62 -6.91
C GLU A 39 -9.95 11.89 -5.88
N CYS A 40 -9.35 11.12 -4.98
CA CYS A 40 -10.08 10.63 -3.80
C CYS A 40 -10.44 11.84 -2.91
N LYS A 41 -11.74 12.15 -2.81
CA LYS A 41 -12.28 13.35 -2.12
C LYS A 41 -12.94 13.04 -0.78
N GLY A 42 -12.95 11.78 -0.36
CA GLY A 42 -13.52 11.29 0.89
C GLY A 42 -12.52 11.26 2.04
N VAL A 43 -12.72 10.32 2.95
CA VAL A 43 -11.89 10.16 4.14
C VAL A 43 -10.62 9.41 3.77
N TYR A 44 -9.45 9.99 4.07
CA TYR A 44 -8.18 9.30 3.90
C TYR A 44 -8.00 8.26 5.02
N ASP A 45 -8.16 6.99 4.66
CA ASP A 45 -7.77 5.85 5.48
C ASP A 45 -6.60 5.11 4.81
N ALA A 46 -5.45 5.09 5.50
CA ALA A 46 -4.22 4.54 4.94
C ALA A 46 -4.29 3.01 4.74
N ALA A 47 -5.02 2.30 5.60
CA ALA A 47 -5.14 0.85 5.51
C ALA A 47 -6.05 0.45 4.34
N ILE A 48 -7.18 1.15 4.20
CA ILE A 48 -8.10 0.96 3.07
C ILE A 48 -7.40 1.31 1.75
N PHE A 49 -6.75 2.47 1.67
CA PHE A 49 -6.02 2.88 0.47
C PHE A 49 -4.97 1.85 0.08
N ALA A 50 -4.13 1.39 1.03
CA ALA A 50 -3.12 0.38 0.76
C ALA A 50 -3.72 -0.98 0.33
N ARG A 51 -4.89 -1.37 0.84
CA ARG A 51 -5.58 -2.60 0.43
C ARG A 51 -5.98 -2.54 -1.04
N LEU A 52 -6.60 -1.44 -1.48
CA LEU A 52 -6.99 -1.23 -2.88
C LEU A 52 -5.77 -1.07 -3.79
N ASP A 53 -4.72 -0.38 -3.32
CA ASP A 53 -3.47 -0.19 -4.06
C ASP A 53 -2.79 -1.52 -4.43
N ARG A 54 -2.80 -2.49 -3.51
CA ARG A 54 -2.23 -3.83 -3.72
C ARG A 54 -2.92 -4.60 -4.83
N ILE A 55 -4.25 -4.49 -4.98
CA ILE A 55 -4.97 -5.13 -6.10
C ILE A 55 -4.39 -4.65 -7.43
N CYS A 56 -4.11 -3.35 -7.54
CA CYS A 56 -3.51 -2.80 -8.75
C CYS A 56 -2.06 -3.24 -8.95
N ASP A 57 -1.27 -3.35 -7.88
CA ASP A 57 0.12 -3.81 -7.93
C ASP A 57 0.21 -5.29 -8.32
N ASP A 58 -0.57 -6.16 -7.67
CA ASP A 58 -0.63 -7.59 -7.96
C ASP A 58 -1.10 -7.85 -9.40
N CYS A 59 -2.09 -7.09 -9.87
CA CYS A 59 -2.59 -7.17 -11.24
C CYS A 59 -1.53 -6.73 -12.26
N TYR A 60 -0.81 -5.63 -12.00
CA TYR A 60 0.35 -5.24 -12.79
C TYR A 60 1.43 -6.34 -12.79
N ASN A 61 1.74 -6.94 -11.64
CA ASN A 61 2.76 -7.99 -11.54
C ASN A 61 2.38 -9.26 -12.32
N LEU A 62 1.08 -9.56 -12.40
CA LEU A 62 0.56 -10.68 -13.18
C LEU A 62 0.71 -10.45 -14.69
N PHE A 63 0.26 -9.30 -15.19
CA PHE A 63 0.28 -9.01 -16.64
C PHE A 63 1.59 -8.39 -17.14
N ARG A 64 2.42 -7.87 -16.23
CA ARG A 64 3.66 -7.12 -16.49
C ARG A 64 3.46 -5.90 -17.40
N GLU A 65 2.30 -5.25 -17.30
CA GLU A 65 1.93 -4.07 -18.10
C GLU A 65 1.93 -2.79 -17.24
N PRO A 66 2.94 -1.90 -17.35
CA PRO A 66 3.09 -0.75 -16.47
C PRO A 66 1.92 0.24 -16.49
N GLN A 67 1.20 0.34 -17.61
CA GLN A 67 0.04 1.24 -17.67
C GLN A 67 -1.12 0.75 -16.81
N LEU A 68 -1.21 -0.56 -16.56
CA LEU A 68 -2.31 -1.18 -15.83
C LEU A 68 -2.39 -0.69 -14.38
N TYR A 69 -1.24 -0.53 -13.71
CA TYR A 69 -1.19 0.02 -12.35
C TYR A 69 -1.82 1.43 -12.28
N ASN A 70 -1.46 2.31 -13.23
CA ASN A 70 -1.98 3.68 -13.27
C ASN A 70 -3.47 3.71 -13.61
N LEU A 71 -3.91 2.92 -14.58
CA LEU A 71 -5.31 2.85 -15.02
C LEU A 71 -6.22 2.24 -13.95
N CYS A 72 -5.73 1.23 -13.22
CA CYS A 72 -6.45 0.59 -12.12
C CYS A 72 -6.75 1.56 -10.98
N ARG A 73 -5.80 2.43 -10.64
CA ARG A 73 -5.91 3.36 -9.50
C ARG A 73 -6.63 4.67 -9.85
N LYS A 74 -6.69 4.99 -11.14
CA LYS A 74 -7.25 6.24 -11.66
C LYS A 74 -8.67 6.48 -11.12
N ASP A 75 -9.03 7.76 -10.98
CA ASP A 75 -10.37 8.20 -10.56
C ASP A 75 -10.80 7.49 -9.26
N CYS A 76 -9.89 7.45 -8.30
CA CYS A 76 -10.03 6.78 -7.01
C CYS A 76 -10.54 5.32 -7.10
N PHE A 77 -9.89 4.49 -7.94
CA PHE A 77 -10.20 3.06 -8.14
C PHE A 77 -11.60 2.76 -8.71
N THR A 78 -12.29 3.74 -9.29
CA THR A 78 -13.65 3.54 -9.86
C THR A 78 -13.66 3.02 -11.29
N THR A 79 -12.50 2.68 -11.85
CA THR A 79 -12.37 2.25 -13.25
C THR A 79 -12.72 0.78 -13.44
N ASP A 80 -13.09 0.43 -14.68
CA ASP A 80 -13.27 -0.97 -15.08
C ASP A 80 -11.98 -1.79 -14.96
N TYR A 81 -10.81 -1.14 -15.00
CA TYR A 81 -9.52 -1.80 -14.78
C TYR A 81 -9.40 -2.33 -13.35
N PHE A 82 -9.86 -1.58 -12.34
CA PHE A 82 -9.87 -2.07 -10.96
C PHE A 82 -10.74 -3.32 -10.84
N LYS A 83 -11.96 -3.27 -11.39
CA LYS A 83 -12.88 -4.42 -11.39
C LYS A 83 -12.29 -5.64 -12.11
N GLY A 84 -11.73 -5.45 -13.30
CA GLY A 84 -11.06 -6.52 -14.05
C GLY A 84 -9.87 -7.12 -13.30
N CYS A 85 -9.11 -6.30 -12.57
CA CYS A 85 -8.02 -6.78 -11.72
C CYS A 85 -8.53 -7.65 -10.56
N VAL A 86 -9.62 -7.26 -9.90
CA VAL A 86 -10.26 -8.09 -8.86
C VAL A 86 -10.71 -9.44 -9.43
N GLU A 87 -11.30 -9.43 -10.63
CA GLU A 87 -11.77 -10.65 -11.31
C GLU A 87 -10.62 -11.59 -11.66
N VAL A 88 -9.55 -11.09 -12.28
CA VAL A 88 -8.41 -11.91 -12.70
C VAL A 88 -7.61 -12.44 -11.51
N LEU A 89 -7.47 -11.65 -10.45
CA LEU A 89 -6.82 -12.09 -9.20
C LEU A 89 -7.70 -13.05 -8.39
N GLN A 90 -8.92 -13.36 -8.85
CA GLN A 90 -9.87 -14.24 -8.18
C GLN A 90 -10.31 -13.75 -6.79
N GLU A 91 -10.30 -12.42 -6.59
CA GLU A 91 -10.70 -11.76 -5.34
C GLU A 91 -12.16 -11.29 -5.36
N THR A 92 -12.99 -11.93 -6.19
CA THR A 92 -14.39 -11.53 -6.42
C THR A 92 -15.27 -11.62 -5.18
N ASP A 93 -14.94 -12.51 -4.25
CA ASP A 93 -15.66 -12.65 -2.98
C ASP A 93 -15.54 -11.40 -2.09
N GLN A 94 -14.49 -10.60 -2.28
CA GLN A 94 -14.24 -9.35 -1.56
C GLN A 94 -14.76 -8.11 -2.31
N LEU A 95 -15.39 -8.27 -3.48
CA LEU A 95 -15.75 -7.14 -4.34
C LEU A 95 -16.70 -6.15 -3.65
N GLU A 96 -17.69 -6.63 -2.89
CA GLU A 96 -18.61 -5.75 -2.15
C GLU A 96 -17.89 -4.96 -1.04
N GLN A 97 -16.90 -5.57 -0.38
CA GLN A 97 -16.08 -4.87 0.60
C GLN A 97 -15.21 -3.79 -0.08
N PHE A 98 -14.61 -4.10 -1.23
CA PHE A 98 -13.84 -3.12 -2.01
C PHE A 98 -14.70 -1.96 -2.50
N LYS A 99 -15.96 -2.20 -2.88
CA LYS A 99 -16.90 -1.12 -3.22
C LYS A 99 -17.15 -0.17 -2.04
N GLU A 100 -17.34 -0.70 -0.83
CA GLU A 100 -17.53 0.15 0.35
C GLU A 100 -16.25 0.94 0.67
N TYR A 101 -15.08 0.31 0.56
CA TYR A 101 -13.79 0.97 0.69
C TYR A 101 -13.64 2.13 -0.30
N ILE A 102 -13.93 1.89 -1.57
CA ILE A 102 -13.91 2.94 -2.60
C ILE A 102 -14.90 4.05 -2.25
N ARG A 103 -16.10 3.72 -1.76
CA ARG A 103 -17.10 4.73 -1.35
C ARG A 103 -16.57 5.64 -0.24
N ILE A 104 -15.94 5.08 0.79
CA ILE A 104 -15.33 5.83 1.90
C ILE A 104 -14.24 6.77 1.38
N LEU A 105 -13.34 6.28 0.53
CA LEU A 105 -12.21 7.05 0.00
C LEU A 105 -12.63 8.10 -1.04
N HIS A 106 -13.62 7.79 -1.87
CA HIS A 106 -14.10 8.68 -2.93
C HIS A 106 -14.99 9.80 -2.36
N GLY A 107 -15.65 9.57 -1.22
CA GLY A 107 -16.51 10.56 -0.58
C GLY A 107 -17.90 10.70 -1.22
N ALA A 108 -18.32 9.70 -2.01
CA ALA A 108 -19.70 9.63 -2.48
C ALA A 108 -20.60 9.34 -1.26
N VAL A 109 -21.38 10.36 -0.87
CA VAL A 109 -22.46 10.23 0.12
C VAL A 109 -23.33 9.04 -0.32
N PRO A 110 -23.67 8.08 0.57
CA PRO A 110 -24.54 6.98 0.19
C PRO A 110 -25.88 7.58 -0.26
N PRO A 111 -26.55 7.06 -1.30
CA PRO A 111 -27.93 7.48 -1.56
C PRO A 111 -28.71 7.28 -0.27
N ALA A 112 -29.20 8.37 0.30
CA ALA A 112 -30.08 8.32 1.46
C ALA A 112 -31.25 7.43 1.06
N GLY A 113 -31.31 6.23 1.63
CA GLY A 113 -32.38 5.29 1.38
C GLY A 113 -33.72 5.86 1.81
N ASN A 114 -34.73 5.60 0.99
CA ASN A 114 -36.15 5.71 1.30
C ASN A 114 -36.82 4.38 0.98
#